data_AF-A0A1J5KZY3-F1
#
_entry.id   AF-A0A1J5KZY3-F1
#
_cell.length_a   1.000
_cell.length_b   1.000
_cell.length_c   1.000
_cell.angle_alpha   90.00
_cell.angle_beta   90.00
_cell.angle_gamma   90.00
#
_symmetry.space_group_name_H-M   'P 1'
#
loop_
_entity.id
_entity.type
_entity.pdbx_description
1 polymer ?
#
loop_
_entity_poly.entity_id
_entity_poly.type
_entity_poly.pdbx_seq_one_letter_code
_entity_poly.pdbx_strand_id
1 'polypeptide(L)'
;MKERAQEGFLNKLIFSSIGGFVLSFALLYFDSTTADSGVLYSEVTNSRFLFQFMLMVLIAPVAEELAFRAPLISKSKIISWIVLLISVVYILVTGINESLGSLFLLIWGILILLNSYNSTLVNEKALVLSSIIVFALLHLDFSLSLLDVTKFIFMLASGALLTWVALKYNLKSAIIVHSMYNFGVMMIFYYGLQFSINPQVQSKCVEGQGICIEWQEKPYFDSFDSSVTYSNKFNLKANNATIKLILDNLVISDGQKDEYIILHDSYSKFDVFITNNNNDPLNRDTILNMLEEAELIQRIRKS
;
A
#
# COMPACT_ATOMS: atom_id res chain seq x y z
N MET A 1 -18.11 -41.00 -8.05
CA MET A 1 -17.08 -40.62 -9.04
C MET A 1 -16.90 -39.11 -9.21
N LYS A 2 -17.97 -38.31 -9.38
CA LYS A 2 -17.87 -36.84 -9.50
C LYS A 2 -17.26 -36.15 -8.26
N GLU A 3 -17.68 -36.54 -7.05
CA GLU A 3 -17.11 -35.98 -5.80
C GLU A 3 -15.61 -36.28 -5.62
N ARG A 4 -15.17 -37.53 -5.85
CA ARG A 4 -13.73 -37.87 -5.81
C ARG A 4 -12.91 -37.12 -6.87
N ALA A 5 -13.46 -36.90 -8.07
CA ALA A 5 -12.77 -36.15 -9.11
C ALA A 5 -12.67 -34.64 -8.77
N GLN A 6 -13.68 -34.09 -8.10
CA GLN A 6 -13.69 -32.73 -7.59
C GLN A 6 -12.71 -32.56 -6.42
N GLU A 7 -12.70 -33.50 -5.48
CA GLU A 7 -11.77 -33.52 -4.35
C GLU A 7 -10.32 -33.64 -4.81
N GLY A 8 -10.03 -34.51 -5.78
CA GLY A 8 -8.70 -34.61 -6.38
C GLY A 8 -8.24 -33.33 -7.07
N PHE A 9 -9.16 -32.55 -7.66
CA PHE A 9 -8.84 -31.25 -8.24
C PHE A 9 -8.59 -30.18 -7.15
N LEU A 10 -9.42 -30.13 -6.12
CA LEU A 10 -9.22 -29.23 -4.97
C LEU A 10 -7.88 -29.50 -4.27
N ASN A 11 -7.51 -30.77 -4.09
CA ASN A 11 -6.22 -31.14 -3.51
C ASN A 11 -5.06 -30.60 -4.36
N LYS A 12 -5.16 -30.66 -5.69
CA LYS A 12 -4.15 -30.07 -6.58
C LYS A 12 -4.03 -28.55 -6.39
N LEU A 13 -5.15 -27.83 -6.23
CA LEU A 13 -5.11 -26.39 -5.99
C LEU A 13 -4.36 -26.03 -4.71
N ILE A 14 -4.65 -26.70 -3.59
CA ILE A 14 -3.96 -26.41 -2.33
C ILE A 14 -2.47 -26.80 -2.38
N PHE A 15 -2.12 -27.93 -3.02
CA PHE A 15 -0.72 -28.30 -3.20
C PHE A 15 0.05 -27.33 -4.11
N SER A 16 -0.57 -26.88 -5.21
CA SER A 16 0.01 -25.85 -6.08
C SER A 16 0.19 -24.53 -5.34
N SER A 17 -0.75 -24.16 -4.48
CA SER A 17 -0.64 -22.97 -3.63
C SER A 17 0.54 -23.08 -2.65
N ILE A 18 0.64 -24.18 -1.91
CA ILE A 18 1.76 -24.42 -0.98
C ILE A 18 3.10 -24.39 -1.71
N GLY A 19 3.20 -25.11 -2.84
CA GLY A 19 4.43 -25.13 -3.65
C GLY A 19 4.81 -23.75 -4.19
N GLY A 20 3.82 -22.97 -4.63
CA GLY A 20 4.02 -21.59 -5.09
C GLY A 20 4.53 -20.67 -3.98
N PHE A 21 3.94 -20.73 -2.77
CA PHE A 21 4.44 -19.96 -1.63
C PHE A 21 5.87 -20.34 -1.26
N VAL A 22 6.18 -21.63 -1.16
CA VAL A 22 7.55 -22.11 -0.86
C VAL A 22 8.54 -21.60 -1.91
N LEU A 23 8.19 -21.66 -3.19
CA LEU A 23 9.03 -21.14 -4.26
C LEU A 23 9.22 -19.62 -4.16
N SER A 24 8.15 -18.87 -3.94
CA SER A 24 8.25 -17.41 -3.76
C SER A 24 9.13 -17.02 -2.58
N PHE A 25 9.00 -17.69 -1.44
CA PHE A 25 9.88 -17.44 -0.29
C PHE A 25 11.34 -17.79 -0.57
N ALA A 26 11.59 -18.89 -1.29
CA ALA A 26 12.94 -19.24 -1.71
C ALA A 26 13.55 -18.16 -2.64
N LEU A 27 12.78 -17.65 -3.60
CA LEU A 27 13.23 -16.58 -4.51
C LEU A 27 13.48 -15.27 -3.75
N LEU A 28 12.59 -14.88 -2.83
CA LEU A 28 12.81 -13.70 -1.97
C LEU A 28 14.09 -13.83 -1.13
N TYR A 29 14.35 -15.03 -0.58
CA TYR A 29 15.58 -15.29 0.16
C TYR A 29 16.81 -15.08 -0.72
N PHE A 30 16.84 -15.62 -1.94
CA PHE A 30 17.94 -15.39 -2.88
C PHE A 30 18.11 -13.91 -3.24
N ASP A 31 17.02 -13.22 -3.57
CA ASP A 31 17.04 -11.79 -3.92
C ASP A 31 17.63 -10.94 -2.77
N SER A 32 17.21 -11.22 -1.53
CA SER A 32 17.70 -10.52 -0.33
C SER A 32 19.20 -10.71 -0.06
N THR A 33 19.80 -11.79 -0.55
CA THR A 33 21.26 -12.03 -0.42
C THR A 33 22.08 -11.35 -1.51
N THR A 34 21.44 -10.80 -2.55
CA THR A 34 22.09 -10.24 -3.73
C THR A 34 21.77 -8.77 -3.99
N ALA A 35 20.74 -8.21 -3.35
CA ALA A 35 20.27 -6.86 -3.59
C ALA A 35 20.89 -5.84 -2.63
N ASP A 36 21.44 -4.76 -3.19
CA ASP A 36 21.75 -3.52 -2.47
C ASP A 36 20.42 -2.78 -2.22
N SER A 37 20.05 -2.56 -0.96
CA SER A 37 18.73 -2.06 -0.58
C SER A 37 18.58 -0.56 -0.85
N GLY A 38 18.16 -0.20 -2.07
CA GLY A 38 17.63 1.13 -2.36
C GLY A 38 16.17 1.23 -1.89
N VAL A 39 15.94 1.95 -0.79
CA VAL A 39 14.58 2.25 -0.29
C VAL A 39 13.99 3.38 -1.14
N LEU A 40 12.84 3.13 -1.77
CA LEU A 40 12.07 4.12 -2.51
C LEU A 40 10.97 4.69 -1.60
N TYR A 41 11.12 5.95 -1.23
CA TYR A 41 10.15 6.68 -0.41
C TYR A 41 9.04 7.26 -1.28
N SER A 42 7.79 7.14 -0.85
CA SER A 42 6.68 7.88 -1.45
C SER A 42 5.81 8.50 -0.36
N GLU A 43 5.43 9.75 -0.55
CA GLU A 43 4.65 10.54 0.39
C GLU A 43 3.20 10.05 0.48
N VAL A 44 2.70 9.80 1.69
CA VAL A 44 1.33 9.29 1.88
C VAL A 44 0.35 10.17 2.67
N THR A 45 0.68 11.16 3.49
CA THR A 45 -0.25 11.94 4.36
C THR A 45 -1.25 11.15 5.26
N ASN A 46 -1.41 11.61 6.50
CA ASN A 46 -2.07 10.88 7.61
C ASN A 46 -3.55 10.47 7.42
N SER A 47 -4.42 11.32 6.86
CA SER A 47 -5.84 10.97 6.70
C SER A 47 -6.06 9.96 5.57
N ARG A 48 -5.08 9.81 4.67
CA ARG A 48 -5.11 8.81 3.61
C ARG A 48 -4.75 7.44 4.13
N PHE A 49 -3.94 7.31 5.19
CA PHE A 49 -3.54 6.00 5.70
C PHE A 49 -4.70 5.16 6.19
N LEU A 50 -5.51 5.66 7.14
CA LEU A 50 -6.63 4.86 7.67
C LEU A 50 -7.61 4.50 6.55
N PHE A 51 -7.85 5.44 5.63
CA PHE A 51 -8.69 5.19 4.46
C PHE A 51 -8.09 4.11 3.54
N GLN A 52 -6.81 4.21 3.19
CA GLN A 52 -6.09 3.22 2.38
C GLN A 52 -6.03 1.85 3.06
N PHE A 53 -5.80 1.82 4.37
CA PHE A 53 -5.82 0.60 5.17
C PHE A 53 -7.20 -0.08 5.10
N MET A 54 -8.28 0.68 5.35
CA MET A 54 -9.65 0.17 5.23
C MET A 54 -9.95 -0.31 3.81
N LEU A 55 -9.45 0.41 2.80
CA LEU A 55 -9.59 0.04 1.40
C LEU A 55 -8.87 -1.28 1.12
N MET A 56 -7.60 -1.43 1.49
CA MET A 56 -6.78 -2.62 1.19
C MET A 56 -7.16 -3.85 2.02
N VAL A 57 -7.65 -3.69 3.25
CA VAL A 57 -7.93 -4.81 4.16
C VAL A 57 -9.39 -5.26 4.10
N LEU A 58 -10.33 -4.35 3.83
CA LEU A 58 -11.76 -4.67 3.87
C LEU A 58 -12.43 -4.55 2.50
N ILE A 59 -12.28 -3.40 1.82
CA ILE A 59 -13.07 -3.12 0.61
C ILE A 59 -12.52 -3.90 -0.59
N ALA A 60 -11.21 -3.84 -0.82
CA ALA A 60 -10.55 -4.51 -1.95
C ALA A 60 -10.72 -6.03 -1.90
N PRO A 61 -10.48 -6.74 -0.78
CA PRO A 61 -10.72 -8.18 -0.71
C PRO A 61 -12.17 -8.57 -1.04
N VAL A 62 -13.15 -7.80 -0.57
CA VAL A 62 -14.57 -8.04 -0.91
C VAL A 62 -14.81 -7.89 -2.40
N ALA A 63 -14.34 -6.80 -3.00
CA ALA A 63 -14.51 -6.53 -4.43
C ALA A 63 -13.81 -7.60 -5.29
N GLU A 64 -12.58 -7.96 -4.94
CA GLU A 64 -11.79 -8.97 -5.66
C GLU A 64 -12.40 -10.37 -5.54
N GLU A 65 -12.83 -10.79 -4.36
CA GLU A 65 -13.49 -12.09 -4.21
C GLU A 65 -14.84 -12.15 -4.95
N LEU A 66 -15.58 -11.03 -4.98
CA LEU A 66 -16.79 -10.93 -5.80
C LEU A 66 -16.48 -11.01 -7.30
N ALA A 67 -15.39 -10.39 -7.77
CA ALA A 67 -14.99 -10.40 -9.17
C ALA A 67 -14.44 -11.76 -9.63
N PHE A 68 -13.66 -12.43 -8.78
CA PHE A 68 -12.91 -13.63 -9.17
C PHE A 68 -13.58 -14.94 -8.76
N ARG A 69 -14.24 -14.98 -7.60
CA ARG A 69 -14.70 -16.23 -6.97
C ARG A 69 -16.22 -16.38 -7.00
N ALA A 70 -16.97 -15.29 -6.87
CA ALA A 70 -18.44 -15.36 -6.94
C ALA A 70 -18.97 -16.02 -8.23
N PRO A 71 -18.41 -15.75 -9.43
CA PRO A 71 -18.86 -16.41 -10.67
C PRO A 71 -18.56 -17.92 -10.74
N LEU A 72 -17.55 -18.38 -10.00
CA LEU A 72 -17.19 -19.80 -9.93
C LEU A 72 -18.17 -20.59 -9.06
N ILE A 73 -18.76 -19.92 -8.05
CA ILE A 73 -19.72 -20.52 -7.12
C ILE A 73 -21.15 -20.38 -7.66
N SER A 74 -21.47 -19.22 -8.23
CA SER A 74 -22.81 -18.89 -8.69
C SER A 74 -22.81 -18.58 -10.18
N LYS A 75 -23.63 -19.33 -10.94
CA LYS A 75 -23.85 -19.12 -12.38
C LYS A 75 -24.86 -18.00 -12.68
N SER A 76 -25.08 -17.10 -11.72
CA SER A 76 -26.05 -16.01 -11.86
C SER A 76 -25.59 -14.99 -12.90
N LYS A 77 -26.47 -14.69 -13.87
CA LYS A 77 -26.23 -13.65 -14.88
C LYS A 77 -25.96 -12.28 -14.25
N ILE A 78 -26.62 -11.97 -13.14
CA ILE A 78 -26.43 -10.71 -12.41
C ILE A 78 -24.98 -10.59 -11.92
N ILE A 79 -24.43 -11.67 -11.36
CA ILE A 79 -23.04 -11.68 -10.88
C ILE A 79 -22.08 -11.50 -12.07
N SER A 80 -22.33 -12.18 -13.20
CA SER A 80 -21.50 -12.00 -14.40
C SER A 80 -21.50 -10.56 -14.92
N TRP A 81 -22.65 -9.88 -14.90
CA TRP A 81 -22.74 -8.46 -15.25
C TRP A 81 -22.02 -7.56 -14.25
N ILE A 82 -22.11 -7.85 -12.94
CA ILE A 82 -21.36 -7.14 -11.91
C ILE A 82 -19.86 -7.27 -12.15
N VAL A 83 -19.35 -8.48 -12.42
CA VAL A 83 -17.92 -8.70 -12.71
C VAL A 83 -17.50 -7.92 -13.94
N LEU A 84 -18.27 -7.96 -15.03
CA LEU A 84 -17.96 -7.20 -16.24
C LEU A 84 -17.95 -5.68 -15.96
N LEU A 85 -18.89 -5.17 -15.17
CA LEU A 85 -18.92 -3.77 -14.77
C LEU A 85 -17.67 -3.39 -13.94
N ILE A 86 -17.29 -4.22 -12.98
CA ILE A 86 -16.06 -4.03 -12.19
C ILE A 86 -14.84 -3.98 -13.12
N SER A 87 -14.72 -4.90 -14.07
CA SER A 87 -13.63 -4.92 -15.05
C SER A 87 -13.55 -3.62 -15.86
N VAL A 88 -14.71 -3.11 -16.34
CA VAL A 88 -14.77 -1.86 -17.10
C VAL A 88 -14.40 -0.65 -16.24
N VAL A 89 -14.96 -0.55 -15.04
CA VAL A 89 -14.64 0.55 -14.11
C VAL A 89 -13.15 0.55 -13.76
N TYR A 90 -12.58 -0.63 -13.49
CA TYR A 90 -11.15 -0.76 -13.21
C TYR A 90 -10.30 -0.22 -14.36
N ILE A 91 -10.57 -0.64 -15.61
CA ILE A 91 -9.89 -0.13 -16.81
C ILE A 91 -10.00 1.39 -16.94
N LEU A 92 -11.18 1.96 -16.68
CA LEU A 92 -11.40 3.40 -16.79
C LEU A 92 -10.61 4.18 -15.72
N VAL A 93 -10.43 3.62 -14.53
CA VAL A 93 -9.69 4.25 -13.43
C VAL A 93 -8.18 4.12 -13.63
N THR A 94 -7.67 2.94 -14.03
CA THR A 94 -6.23 2.71 -14.20
C THR A 94 -5.69 3.15 -15.56
N GLY A 95 -6.57 3.35 -16.54
CA GLY A 95 -6.19 3.47 -17.95
C GLY A 95 -5.81 2.11 -18.57
N ILE A 96 -5.87 2.05 -19.90
CA ILE A 96 -5.50 0.85 -20.69
C ILE A 96 -3.97 0.71 -20.78
N ASN A 97 -3.25 1.83 -20.74
CA ASN A 97 -1.81 1.88 -21.01
C ASN A 97 -0.96 1.36 -19.83
N GLU A 98 -1.50 1.28 -18.61
CA GLU A 98 -0.70 0.99 -17.42
C GLU A 98 -0.76 -0.46 -16.93
N SER A 99 -1.66 -1.33 -17.41
CA SER A 99 -1.49 -2.77 -17.13
C SER A 99 -2.13 -3.71 -18.16
N LEU A 100 -1.33 -4.64 -18.68
CA LEU A 100 -1.81 -5.81 -19.42
C LEU A 100 -2.86 -6.60 -18.61
N GLY A 101 -2.75 -6.54 -17.27
CA GLY A 101 -3.70 -7.14 -16.33
C GLY A 101 -5.13 -6.64 -16.52
N SER A 102 -5.33 -5.33 -16.73
CA SER A 102 -6.65 -4.75 -16.96
C SER A 102 -7.33 -5.33 -18.21
N LEU A 103 -6.57 -5.58 -19.29
CA LEU A 103 -7.09 -6.25 -20.49
C LEU A 103 -7.50 -7.70 -20.19
N PHE A 104 -6.68 -8.44 -19.45
CA PHE A 104 -7.01 -9.82 -19.04
C PHE A 104 -8.23 -9.89 -18.13
N LEU A 105 -8.46 -8.88 -17.29
CA LEU A 105 -9.65 -8.75 -16.45
C LEU A 105 -10.92 -8.52 -17.28
N LEU A 106 -10.85 -7.79 -18.40
CA LEU A 106 -11.97 -7.65 -19.33
C LEU A 106 -12.26 -8.96 -20.07
N ILE A 107 -11.22 -9.63 -20.57
CA ILE A 107 -11.35 -10.94 -21.22
C ILE A 107 -12.00 -11.93 -20.23
N TRP A 108 -11.56 -11.92 -18.97
CA TRP A 108 -12.16 -12.71 -17.91
C TRP A 108 -13.64 -12.40 -17.70
N GLY A 109 -14.02 -11.12 -17.61
CA GLY A 109 -15.43 -10.71 -17.49
C GLY A 109 -16.30 -11.20 -18.64
N ILE A 110 -15.78 -11.13 -19.88
CA ILE A 110 -16.46 -11.65 -21.08
C ILE A 110 -16.62 -13.18 -21.00
N LEU A 111 -15.58 -13.91 -20.63
CA LEU A 111 -15.64 -15.37 -20.48
C LEU A 111 -16.68 -15.79 -19.43
N ILE A 112 -16.73 -15.09 -18.31
CA ILE A 112 -17.74 -15.30 -17.25
C ILE A 112 -19.15 -15.01 -17.76
N LEU A 113 -19.33 -13.94 -18.53
CA LEU A 113 -20.63 -13.62 -19.13
C LEU A 113 -21.06 -14.72 -20.10
N LEU A 114 -20.21 -15.12 -21.04
CA LEU A 114 -20.50 -16.18 -22.00
C LEU A 114 -20.89 -17.49 -21.32
N ASN A 115 -20.13 -17.89 -20.28
CA ASN A 115 -20.42 -19.10 -19.52
C ASN A 115 -21.76 -19.03 -18.75
N SER A 116 -22.19 -17.84 -18.31
CA SER A 116 -23.49 -17.66 -17.64
C SER A 116 -24.70 -17.80 -18.58
N TYR A 117 -24.49 -17.57 -19.89
CA TYR A 117 -25.52 -17.78 -20.91
C TYR A 117 -25.48 -19.20 -21.48
N ASN A 118 -24.30 -19.80 -21.60
CA ASN A 118 -24.17 -21.18 -22.05
C ASN A 118 -22.99 -21.88 -21.35
N SER A 119 -23.32 -22.71 -20.36
CA SER A 119 -22.34 -23.38 -19.49
C SER A 119 -21.51 -24.47 -20.18
N THR A 120 -21.80 -24.83 -21.44
CA THR A 120 -20.98 -25.79 -22.19
C THR A 120 -19.89 -25.12 -23.01
N LEU A 121 -19.93 -23.79 -23.18
CA LEU A 121 -18.93 -23.05 -23.95
C LEU A 121 -17.55 -23.05 -23.28
N VAL A 122 -17.50 -23.03 -21.94
CA VAL A 122 -16.25 -22.94 -21.20
C VAL A 122 -16.16 -24.05 -20.16
N ASN A 123 -15.03 -24.76 -20.16
CA ASN A 123 -14.76 -25.79 -19.17
C ASN A 123 -14.62 -25.18 -17.77
N GLU A 124 -15.31 -25.73 -16.77
CA GLU A 124 -15.26 -25.23 -15.38
C GLU A 124 -13.83 -25.18 -14.80
N LYS A 125 -12.98 -26.17 -15.13
CA LYS A 125 -11.58 -26.16 -14.69
C LYS A 125 -10.77 -25.08 -15.39
N ALA A 126 -11.06 -24.80 -16.66
CA ALA A 126 -10.43 -23.71 -17.39
C ALA A 126 -10.82 -22.35 -16.77
N LEU A 127 -12.08 -22.17 -16.38
CA LEU A 127 -12.53 -20.96 -15.66
C LEU A 127 -11.82 -20.77 -14.32
N VAL A 128 -11.65 -21.84 -13.56
CA VAL A 128 -10.91 -21.81 -12.30
C VAL A 128 -9.46 -21.38 -12.53
N LEU A 129 -8.78 -22.00 -13.51
CA LEU A 129 -7.40 -21.66 -13.83
C LEU A 129 -7.26 -20.23 -14.35
N SER A 130 -8.16 -19.78 -15.23
CA SER A 130 -8.12 -18.41 -15.72
C SER A 130 -8.38 -17.39 -14.62
N SER A 131 -9.27 -17.68 -13.66
CA SER A 131 -9.48 -16.80 -12.49
C SER A 131 -8.18 -16.60 -11.70
N ILE A 132 -7.44 -17.68 -11.43
CA ILE A 132 -6.15 -17.63 -10.72
C ILE A 132 -5.10 -16.84 -11.50
N ILE A 133 -4.99 -17.09 -12.81
CA ILE A 133 -3.99 -16.43 -13.67
C ILE A 133 -4.28 -14.94 -13.79
N VAL A 134 -5.54 -14.56 -14.05
CA VAL A 134 -5.92 -13.15 -14.21
C VAL A 134 -5.75 -12.40 -12.89
N PHE A 135 -6.09 -13.03 -11.76
CA PHE A 135 -5.81 -12.48 -10.44
C PHE A 135 -4.33 -12.16 -10.26
N ALA A 136 -3.42 -13.07 -10.64
CA ALA A 136 -1.99 -12.82 -10.54
C ALA A 136 -1.48 -11.75 -11.51
N LEU A 137 -1.99 -11.73 -12.74
CA LEU A 137 -1.60 -10.75 -13.77
C LEU A 137 -2.02 -9.32 -13.42
N LEU A 138 -3.10 -9.13 -12.66
CA LEU A 138 -3.51 -7.80 -12.19
C LEU A 138 -2.55 -7.18 -11.17
N HIS A 139 -1.74 -7.99 -10.52
CA HIS A 139 -0.81 -7.56 -9.48
C HIS A 139 0.64 -7.49 -9.97
N LEU A 140 0.85 -7.57 -11.29
CA LEU A 140 2.18 -7.55 -11.89
C LEU A 140 2.50 -6.17 -12.47
N ASP A 141 3.59 -5.58 -11.96
CA ASP A 141 4.27 -4.48 -12.62
C ASP A 141 5.18 -5.08 -13.69
N PHE A 142 4.98 -4.76 -14.97
CA PHE A 142 5.62 -5.44 -16.12
C PHE A 142 7.13 -5.13 -16.29
N SER A 143 7.91 -5.07 -15.21
CA SER A 143 9.34 -4.72 -15.27
C SER A 143 10.28 -5.93 -15.50
N LEU A 144 9.72 -7.15 -15.63
CA LEU A 144 10.44 -8.42 -15.84
C LEU A 144 11.57 -8.70 -14.83
N SER A 145 11.57 -8.00 -13.69
CA SER A 145 12.54 -8.20 -12.61
C SER A 145 12.32 -9.53 -11.89
N LEU A 146 13.35 -10.06 -11.21
CA LEU A 146 13.21 -11.25 -10.35
C LEU A 146 12.15 -11.02 -9.26
N LEU A 147 12.08 -9.79 -8.73
CA LEU A 147 11.09 -9.38 -7.76
C LEU A 147 9.66 -9.49 -8.34
N ASP A 148 9.43 -9.07 -9.58
CA ASP A 148 8.10 -9.16 -10.19
C ASP A 148 7.71 -10.60 -10.54
N VAL A 149 8.67 -11.42 -10.98
CA VAL A 149 8.45 -12.87 -11.14
C VAL A 149 8.06 -13.51 -9.80
N THR A 150 8.73 -13.10 -8.72
CA THR A 150 8.46 -13.60 -7.38
C THR A 150 7.08 -13.18 -6.89
N LYS A 151 6.72 -11.90 -7.08
CA LYS A 151 5.36 -11.37 -6.84
C LYS A 151 4.32 -12.13 -7.67
N PHE A 152 4.57 -12.41 -8.94
CA PHE A 152 3.64 -13.17 -9.79
C PHE A 152 3.37 -14.57 -9.27
N ILE A 153 4.42 -15.33 -8.95
CA ILE A 153 4.30 -16.69 -8.40
C ILE A 153 3.55 -16.65 -7.07
N PHE A 154 3.84 -15.64 -6.26
CA PHE A 154 3.19 -15.44 -4.99
C PHE A 154 1.68 -15.17 -5.17
N MET A 155 1.32 -14.31 -6.12
CA MET A 155 -0.08 -14.00 -6.41
C MET A 155 -0.82 -15.17 -7.07
N LEU A 156 -0.15 -16.01 -7.87
CA LEU A 156 -0.69 -17.27 -8.34
C LEU A 156 -0.99 -18.23 -7.17
N ALA A 157 -0.07 -18.34 -6.21
CA ALA A 157 -0.23 -19.17 -5.03
C ALA A 157 -1.40 -18.71 -4.15
N SER A 158 -1.50 -17.40 -3.90
CA SER A 158 -2.63 -16.76 -3.21
C SER A 158 -3.94 -16.95 -3.96
N GLY A 159 -3.92 -16.74 -5.28
CA GLY A 159 -5.08 -16.92 -6.13
C GLY A 159 -5.63 -18.36 -6.10
N ALA A 160 -4.74 -19.35 -6.08
CA ALA A 160 -5.08 -20.76 -5.93
C ALA A 160 -5.62 -21.10 -4.53
N LEU A 161 -5.02 -20.55 -3.47
CA LEU A 161 -5.50 -20.72 -2.09
C LEU A 161 -6.92 -20.19 -1.93
N LEU A 162 -7.16 -18.94 -2.33
CA LEU A 162 -8.45 -18.28 -2.19
C LEU A 162 -9.53 -18.98 -3.01
N THR A 163 -9.19 -19.43 -4.22
CA THR A 163 -10.10 -20.25 -5.03
C THR A 163 -10.39 -21.60 -4.37
N TRP A 164 -9.40 -22.25 -3.78
CA TRP A 164 -9.61 -23.48 -3.01
C TRP A 164 -10.54 -23.24 -1.81
N VAL A 165 -10.31 -22.19 -1.02
CA VAL A 165 -11.17 -21.82 0.13
C VAL A 165 -12.60 -21.56 -0.34
N ALA A 166 -12.77 -20.78 -1.42
CA ALA A 166 -14.06 -20.42 -1.98
C ALA A 166 -14.87 -21.65 -2.43
N LEU A 167 -14.23 -22.58 -3.14
CA LEU A 167 -14.86 -23.79 -3.66
C LEU A 167 -15.07 -24.88 -2.60
N LYS A 168 -14.19 -24.98 -1.59
CA LYS A 168 -14.29 -25.97 -0.51
C LYS A 168 -15.27 -25.56 0.58
N TYR A 169 -15.33 -24.27 0.91
CA TYR A 169 -16.13 -23.74 2.01
C TYR A 169 -17.26 -22.84 1.50
N ASN A 170 -16.95 -21.61 1.12
CA ASN A 170 -17.86 -20.62 0.53
C ASN A 170 -17.12 -19.30 0.27
N LEU A 171 -17.80 -18.40 -0.45
CA LEU A 171 -17.30 -17.05 -0.74
C LEU A 171 -16.98 -16.23 0.51
N LYS A 172 -17.79 -16.32 1.58
CA LYS A 172 -17.57 -15.56 2.82
C LYS A 172 -16.24 -15.95 3.48
N SER A 173 -15.92 -17.24 3.47
CA SER A 173 -14.67 -17.76 4.02
C SER A 173 -13.47 -17.25 3.23
N ALA A 174 -13.57 -17.20 1.90
CA ALA A 174 -12.51 -16.66 1.04
C ALA A 174 -12.28 -15.16 1.31
N ILE A 175 -13.36 -14.36 1.44
CA ILE A 175 -13.27 -12.94 1.82
C ILE A 175 -12.54 -12.77 3.15
N ILE A 176 -12.93 -13.53 4.19
CA ILE A 176 -12.29 -13.43 5.50
C ILE A 176 -10.81 -13.81 5.43
N VAL A 177 -10.47 -14.91 4.76
CA VAL A 177 -9.07 -15.34 4.60
C VAL A 177 -8.26 -14.29 3.84
N HIS A 178 -8.80 -13.71 2.78
CA HIS A 178 -8.15 -12.66 2.01
C HIS A 178 -7.93 -11.40 2.85
N SER A 179 -8.97 -10.92 3.55
CA SER A 179 -8.86 -9.77 4.46
C SER A 179 -7.84 -10.01 5.58
N MET A 180 -7.81 -11.20 6.18
CA MET A 180 -6.83 -11.53 7.22
C MET A 180 -5.40 -11.58 6.67
N TYR A 181 -5.24 -12.11 5.45
CA TYR A 181 -3.97 -12.12 4.75
C TYR A 181 -3.48 -10.68 4.48
N ASN A 182 -4.32 -9.81 3.89
CA ASN A 182 -3.97 -8.41 3.64
C ASN A 182 -3.69 -7.65 4.94
N PHE A 183 -4.48 -7.91 5.99
CA PHE A 183 -4.22 -7.35 7.32
C PHE A 183 -2.83 -7.73 7.82
N GLY A 184 -2.47 -9.02 7.77
CA GLY A 184 -1.15 -9.49 8.20
C GLY A 184 0.00 -8.82 7.45
N VAL A 185 -0.11 -8.74 6.12
CA VAL A 185 0.88 -8.05 5.27
C VAL A 185 0.99 -6.57 5.62
N MET A 186 -0.14 -5.87 5.73
CA MET A 186 -0.16 -4.46 6.10
C MET A 186 0.45 -4.21 7.48
N MET A 187 0.21 -5.09 8.45
CA MET A 187 0.82 -4.99 9.77
C MET A 187 2.34 -5.19 9.74
N ILE A 188 2.86 -6.09 8.89
CA ILE A 188 4.31 -6.27 8.71
C ILE A 188 4.94 -5.01 8.10
N PHE A 189 4.36 -4.47 7.03
CA PHE A 189 4.83 -3.22 6.43
C PHE A 189 4.79 -2.08 7.42
N TYR A 190 3.68 -1.95 8.15
CA TYR A 190 3.51 -0.91 9.14
C TYR A 190 4.52 -1.05 10.30
N TYR A 191 4.78 -2.27 10.77
CA TYR A 191 5.82 -2.52 11.76
C TYR A 191 7.20 -2.08 11.24
N GLY A 192 7.53 -2.41 9.98
CA GLY A 192 8.77 -1.94 9.35
C GLY A 192 8.91 -0.41 9.38
N LEU A 193 7.83 0.31 9.05
CA LEU A 193 7.83 1.78 9.08
C LEU A 193 7.96 2.35 10.50
N GLN A 194 7.33 1.74 11.50
CA GLN A 194 7.37 2.26 12.87
C GLN A 194 8.70 2.01 13.59
N PHE A 195 9.39 0.90 13.28
CA PHE A 195 10.57 0.46 14.03
C PHE A 195 11.89 0.60 13.27
N SER A 196 11.88 1.04 12.00
CA SER A 196 13.11 1.37 11.25
C SER A 196 13.61 2.80 11.49
N ILE A 197 12.90 3.57 12.31
CA ILE A 197 13.25 4.96 12.64
C ILE A 197 14.52 4.94 13.51
N ASN A 198 15.57 5.64 13.07
CA ASN A 198 16.76 5.84 13.87
C ASN A 198 16.45 6.88 14.96
N PRO A 199 16.34 6.49 16.25
CA PRO A 199 15.87 7.39 17.30
C PRO A 199 16.96 8.38 17.75
N GLN A 200 18.08 8.50 17.03
CA GLN A 200 19.13 9.44 17.40
C GLN A 200 18.67 10.88 17.16
N VAL A 201 18.90 11.71 18.18
CA VAL A 201 18.71 13.16 18.08
C VAL A 201 19.73 13.68 17.07
N GLN A 202 19.23 14.32 16.03
CA GLN A 202 20.01 15.01 15.02
C GLN A 202 19.97 16.51 15.31
N SER A 203 21.05 17.20 14.98
CA SER A 203 21.17 18.64 15.23
C SER A 203 21.91 19.33 14.10
N LYS A 204 21.45 20.50 13.70
CA LYS A 204 22.11 21.36 12.72
C LYS A 204 22.03 22.81 13.18
N CYS A 205 23.14 23.53 13.09
CA CYS A 205 23.22 24.95 13.40
C CYS A 205 23.66 25.73 12.16
N VAL A 206 23.08 26.91 11.96
CA VAL A 206 23.52 27.82 10.89
C VAL A 206 24.75 28.58 11.39
N GLU A 207 25.89 28.33 10.76
CA GLU A 207 27.16 28.99 11.09
C GLU A 207 27.01 30.53 11.01
N GLY A 208 27.45 31.22 12.07
CA GLY A 208 27.41 32.68 12.14
C GLY A 208 26.06 33.31 12.51
N GLN A 209 24.98 32.53 12.64
CA GLN A 209 23.64 33.05 12.98
C GLN A 209 23.12 32.59 14.35
N GLY A 210 23.81 31.74 15.10
CA GLY A 210 23.37 31.36 16.46
C GLY A 210 22.01 30.66 16.53
N ILE A 211 21.48 30.19 15.40
CA ILE A 211 20.20 29.47 15.30
C ILE A 211 20.50 28.00 15.06
N CYS A 212 19.89 27.14 15.88
CA CYS A 212 20.04 25.70 15.81
C CYS A 212 18.68 25.01 15.76
N ILE A 213 18.61 23.90 15.02
CA ILE A 213 17.50 22.97 15.02
C ILE A 213 18.00 21.62 15.53
N GLU A 214 17.29 21.07 16.50
CA GLU A 214 17.43 19.69 16.95
C GLU A 214 16.13 18.96 16.61
N TRP A 215 16.26 17.77 16.04
CA TRP A 215 15.10 16.94 15.75
C TRP A 215 15.35 15.47 16.05
N GLN A 216 14.28 14.80 16.44
CA GLN A 216 14.27 13.37 16.68
C GLN A 216 13.02 12.80 16.02
N GLU A 217 13.21 11.86 15.10
CA GLU A 217 12.12 11.12 14.49
C GLU A 217 11.58 10.08 15.49
N LYS A 218 10.26 9.94 15.53
CA LYS A 218 9.53 9.07 16.45
C LYS A 218 8.47 8.26 15.71
N PRO A 219 8.17 7.04 16.19
CA PRO A 219 7.02 6.28 15.72
C PRO A 219 5.75 7.12 15.81
N TYR A 220 4.88 6.98 14.81
CA TYR A 220 3.63 7.70 14.73
C TYR A 220 2.72 7.50 15.96
N PHE A 221 2.70 6.27 16.49
CA PHE A 221 1.88 5.90 17.65
C PHE A 221 2.61 5.98 18.98
N ASP A 222 3.79 6.60 19.05
CA ASP A 222 4.51 6.79 20.31
C ASP A 222 3.69 7.61 21.33
N SER A 223 2.95 8.62 20.84
CA SER A 223 1.96 9.34 21.63
C SER A 223 0.84 9.89 20.76
N PHE A 224 -0.35 10.11 21.32
CA PHE A 224 -1.45 10.83 20.68
C PHE A 224 -1.44 12.33 20.99
N ASP A 225 -0.70 12.73 22.03
CA ASP A 225 -0.53 14.13 22.39
C ASP A 225 0.52 14.74 21.49
N SER A 226 0.08 15.60 20.59
CA SER A 226 0.94 16.37 19.68
C SER A 226 0.83 17.84 20.03
N SER A 227 1.96 18.53 20.16
CA SER A 227 1.98 19.95 20.53
C SER A 227 3.00 20.71 19.69
N VAL A 228 2.65 21.94 19.30
CA VAL A 228 3.59 22.92 18.74
C VAL A 228 3.45 24.17 19.60
N THR A 229 4.53 24.55 20.26
CA THR A 229 4.52 25.62 21.25
C THR A 229 5.72 26.55 21.06
N TYR A 230 5.48 27.84 21.22
CA TYR A 230 6.56 28.81 21.37
C TYR A 230 6.88 28.92 22.86
N SER A 231 8.04 28.39 23.28
CA SER A 231 8.45 28.46 24.70
C SER A 231 8.76 29.91 25.10
N ASN A 232 9.22 30.71 24.15
CA ASN A 232 9.35 32.16 24.20
C ASN A 232 9.39 32.70 22.75
N LYS A 233 9.68 33.99 22.56
CA LYS A 233 9.82 34.59 21.22
C LYS A 233 11.02 34.05 20.42
N PHE A 234 11.91 33.29 21.04
CA PHE A 234 13.18 32.83 20.48
C PHE A 234 13.24 31.32 20.25
N ASN A 235 12.28 30.56 20.79
CA ASN A 235 12.32 29.10 20.83
C ASN A 235 11.00 28.49 20.38
N LEU A 236 11.06 27.61 19.38
CA LEU A 236 9.96 26.75 18.96
C LEU A 236 10.21 25.34 19.50
N LYS A 237 9.20 24.74 20.13
CA LYS A 237 9.20 23.36 20.57
C LYS A 237 7.99 22.64 20.02
N ALA A 238 8.22 21.67 19.16
CA ALA A 238 7.23 20.72 18.71
C ALA A 238 7.53 19.37 19.38
N ASN A 239 6.54 18.78 20.03
CA ASN A 239 6.66 17.43 20.60
C ASN A 239 5.69 16.53 19.89
N ASN A 240 6.19 15.38 19.47
CA ASN A 240 5.41 14.32 18.85
C ASN A 240 4.50 14.88 17.74
N ALA A 241 5.03 15.79 16.93
CA ALA A 241 4.28 16.55 15.95
C ALA A 241 4.66 16.11 14.53
N THR A 242 3.69 16.09 13.63
CA THR A 242 3.98 15.89 12.21
C THR A 242 4.50 17.19 11.62
N ILE A 243 5.34 17.13 10.58
CA ILE A 243 5.82 18.33 9.88
C ILE A 243 4.64 19.18 9.40
N LYS A 244 3.56 18.55 8.92
CA LYS A 244 2.32 19.23 8.57
C LYS A 244 1.73 20.02 9.74
N LEU A 245 1.65 19.42 10.94
CA LEU A 245 1.15 20.12 12.13
C LEU A 245 2.05 21.31 12.50
N ILE A 246 3.37 21.18 12.37
CA ILE A 246 4.31 22.29 12.58
C ILE A 246 4.00 23.41 11.58
N LEU A 247 3.91 23.12 10.28
CA LEU A 247 3.60 24.09 9.23
C LEU A 247 2.23 24.76 9.40
N ASP A 248 1.20 24.00 9.77
CA ASP A 248 -0.14 24.54 10.03
C ASP A 248 -0.15 25.54 11.20
N ASN A 249 0.75 25.37 12.18
CA ASN A 249 0.93 26.30 13.31
C ASN A 249 1.79 27.53 12.98
N LEU A 250 2.42 27.60 11.80
CA LEU A 250 3.21 28.77 11.34
C LEU A 250 2.35 29.84 10.64
N VAL A 251 1.01 29.73 10.67
CA VAL A 251 0.06 30.65 10.02
C VAL A 251 0.40 30.86 8.54
N ILE A 252 0.69 29.76 7.84
CA ILE A 252 0.85 29.76 6.38
C ILE A 252 -0.55 29.86 5.78
N SER A 253 -0.80 30.88 4.95
CA SER A 253 -2.04 30.97 4.17
C SER A 253 -2.18 29.74 3.27
N ASP A 254 -3.38 29.20 3.08
CA ASP A 254 -3.56 27.90 2.42
C ASP A 254 -2.89 27.81 1.02
N GLY A 255 -2.78 28.92 0.28
CA GLY A 255 -2.09 28.96 -1.02
C GLY A 255 -0.55 28.92 -0.97
N GLN A 256 0.06 29.13 0.20
CA GLN A 256 1.52 29.04 0.42
C GLN A 256 1.94 27.68 0.99
N LYS A 257 1.00 26.82 1.40
CA LYS A 257 1.30 25.45 1.84
C LYS A 257 1.71 24.57 0.67
N ASP A 258 1.15 24.83 -0.51
CA ASP A 258 1.49 24.16 -1.77
C ASP A 258 2.90 24.54 -2.30
N GLU A 259 3.64 25.39 -1.59
CA GLU A 259 5.03 25.76 -1.95
C GLU A 259 6.06 24.81 -1.33
N TYR A 260 5.65 23.87 -0.48
CA TYR A 260 6.56 22.97 0.23
C TYR A 260 6.16 21.50 0.09
N ILE A 261 7.16 20.67 -0.14
CA ILE A 261 7.11 19.20 -0.14
C ILE A 261 7.60 18.73 1.24
N ILE A 262 6.89 17.79 1.86
CA ILE A 262 7.32 17.19 3.12
C ILE A 262 8.20 15.99 2.77
N LEU A 263 9.49 16.09 3.05
CA LEU A 263 10.49 15.10 2.62
C LEU A 263 10.48 13.81 3.44
N HIS A 264 9.99 13.88 4.69
CA HIS A 264 9.97 12.72 5.59
C HIS A 264 8.61 12.01 5.66
N ASP A 265 8.69 10.72 5.97
CA ASP A 265 7.59 9.77 5.89
C ASP A 265 6.32 10.25 6.58
N SER A 266 5.21 9.96 5.91
CA SER A 266 3.87 10.25 6.40
C SER A 266 3.45 9.39 7.60
N TYR A 267 4.37 8.55 8.07
CA TYR A 267 4.21 7.60 9.16
C TYR A 267 5.15 7.89 10.33
N SER A 268 5.69 9.11 10.37
CA SER A 268 6.60 9.56 11.41
C SER A 268 6.09 10.81 12.09
N LYS A 269 6.46 10.95 13.35
CA LYS A 269 6.32 12.18 14.13
C LYS A 269 7.70 12.66 14.53
N PHE A 270 7.78 13.93 14.90
CA PHE A 270 9.03 14.59 15.24
C PHE A 270 8.91 15.31 16.57
N ASP A 271 9.93 15.14 17.39
CA ASP A 271 10.28 16.15 18.37
C ASP A 271 11.21 17.13 17.66
N VAL A 272 10.83 18.41 17.57
CA VAL A 272 11.62 19.46 16.91
C VAL A 272 11.82 20.61 17.90
N PHE A 273 13.06 21.04 18.04
CA PHE A 273 13.45 22.16 18.87
C PHE A 273 14.26 23.13 18.03
N ILE A 274 13.75 24.34 17.86
CA ILE A 274 14.50 25.42 17.19
C ILE A 274 14.80 26.47 18.25
N THR A 275 16.09 26.77 18.41
CA THR A 275 16.58 27.77 19.36
C THR A 275 17.28 28.89 18.61
N ASN A 276 16.87 30.13 18.86
CA ASN A 276 17.59 31.32 18.42
C ASN A 276 18.34 31.94 19.61
N ASN A 277 19.67 31.86 19.58
CA ASN A 277 20.51 32.49 20.60
C ASN A 277 20.79 33.97 20.33
N ASN A 278 20.29 34.52 19.22
CA ASN A 278 20.31 35.95 18.95
C ASN A 278 19.13 36.65 19.65
N ASN A 279 19.27 37.95 19.89
CA ASN A 279 18.21 38.79 20.48
C ASN A 279 17.03 39.07 19.52
N ASP A 280 16.98 38.39 18.36
CA ASP A 280 15.93 38.56 17.36
C ASP A 280 14.87 37.45 17.51
N PRO A 281 13.56 37.80 17.56
CA PRO A 281 12.50 36.80 17.62
C PRO A 281 12.57 35.82 16.44
N LEU A 282 12.29 34.53 16.70
CA LEU A 282 12.03 33.58 15.64
C LEU A 282 10.85 34.07 14.80
N ASN A 283 11.11 34.30 13.53
CA ASN A 283 10.07 34.56 12.55
C ASN A 283 9.82 33.30 11.71
N ARG A 284 8.73 33.34 10.95
CA ARG A 284 8.29 32.24 10.09
C ARG A 284 9.38 31.79 9.11
N ASP A 285 10.02 32.73 8.42
CA ASP A 285 10.99 32.43 7.37
C ASP A 285 12.23 31.76 7.95
N THR A 286 12.66 32.18 9.14
CA THR A 286 13.72 31.50 9.89
C THR A 286 13.34 30.06 10.18
N ILE A 287 12.13 29.80 10.68
CA ILE A 287 11.68 28.43 10.99
C ILE A 287 11.64 27.58 9.72
N LEU A 288 11.10 28.10 8.61
CA LEU A 288 11.02 27.37 7.34
C LEU A 288 12.42 27.04 6.80
N ASN A 289 13.34 28.00 6.82
CA ASN A 289 14.72 27.75 6.40
C ASN A 289 15.39 26.70 7.29
N MET A 290 15.15 26.69 8.61
CA MET A 290 15.70 25.66 9.49
C MET A 290 15.12 24.27 9.20
N LEU A 291 13.83 24.18 8.87
CA LEU A 291 13.20 22.91 8.46
C LEU A 291 13.74 22.43 7.10
N GLU A 292 14.01 23.35 6.16
CA GLU A 292 14.66 23.03 4.88
C GLU A 292 16.10 22.54 5.09
N GLU A 293 16.89 23.23 5.93
CA GLU A 293 18.26 22.85 6.26
C GLU A 293 18.36 21.50 6.98
N ALA A 294 17.36 21.14 7.78
CA ALA A 294 17.24 19.84 8.41
C ALA A 294 16.68 18.75 7.46
N GLU A 295 16.47 19.08 6.18
CA GLU A 295 15.89 18.19 5.16
C GLU A 295 14.50 17.65 5.55
N LEU A 296 13.77 18.36 6.40
CA LEU A 296 12.41 17.99 6.82
C LEU A 296 11.35 18.46 5.80
N ILE A 297 11.65 19.52 5.04
CA ILE A 297 10.83 20.05 3.96
C ILE A 297 11.69 20.48 2.76
N GLN A 298 11.09 20.61 1.58
CA GLN A 298 11.71 21.16 0.39
C GLN A 298 10.79 22.18 -0.30
N ARG A 299 11.31 23.34 -0.70
CA ARG A 299 10.54 24.34 -1.44
C ARG A 299 10.37 23.97 -2.92
N ILE A 300 9.13 24.02 -3.40
CA ILE A 300 8.80 23.88 -4.82
C ILE A 300 9.16 25.19 -5.52
N ARG A 301 10.26 25.20 -6.27
CA ARG A 301 10.54 26.32 -7.19
C ARG A 301 9.57 26.25 -8.36
N LYS A 302 8.54 27.11 -8.36
CA LYS A 302 7.72 27.35 -9.56
C LYS A 302 8.62 27.97 -10.62
N SER A 303 8.83 27.26 -11.73
CA SER A 303 9.44 27.77 -12.96
C SER A 303 8.47 28.67 -13.71
#